data_AF-A0A1G2YYF3-F1
#
_entry.id   AF-A0A1G2YYF3-F1
#
_cell.length_a   1.000
_cell.length_b   1.000
_cell.length_c   1.000
_cell.angle_alpha   90.00
_cell.angle_beta   90.00
_cell.angle_gamma   90.00
#
_symmetry.space_group_name_H-M   'P 1'
#
loop_
_entity.id
_entity.type
_entity.pdbx_description
1 polymer ?
#
loop_
_entity_poly.entity_id
_entity_poly.type
_entity_poly.pdbx_seq_one_letter_code
_entity_poly.pdbx_strand_id
1 'polypeptide(L)'
;MSTRAVILQAQQAIYDEMRVEFEAMSTGGRYCQQQKGYAFRLIDEYGVRAAARILGMPRRTLQRWCREQFKYVKRCPDWVYSWAAKRRKRREFWGRRGYC
;
A
#
# COMPACT_ATOMS: atom_id res chain seq x y z
N MET A 1 -13.87 -3.91 23.12
CA MET A 1 -13.20 -3.60 21.83
C MET A 1 -13.70 -4.58 20.78
N SER A 2 -14.16 -4.11 19.61
CA SER A 2 -14.57 -5.00 18.49
C SER A 2 -13.34 -5.64 17.83
N THR A 3 -13.43 -6.88 17.35
CA THR A 3 -12.37 -7.56 16.58
C THR A 3 -11.87 -6.71 15.41
N ARG A 4 -12.76 -5.96 14.75
CA ARG A 4 -12.39 -5.03 13.68
C ARG A 4 -11.44 -3.94 14.16
N ALA A 5 -11.70 -3.37 15.34
CA ALA A 5 -10.88 -2.32 15.91
C ALA A 5 -9.47 -2.83 16.25
N VAL A 6 -9.38 -4.05 16.79
CA VAL A 6 -8.11 -4.71 17.10
C VAL A 6 -7.29 -4.93 15.83
N ILE A 7 -7.91 -5.45 14.76
CA ILE A 7 -7.24 -5.66 13.46
C ILE A 7 -6.71 -4.34 12.89
N LEU A 8 -7.51 -3.27 12.93
CA LEU A 8 -7.11 -1.96 12.43
C LEU A 8 -5.96 -1.36 13.25
N GLN A 9 -5.99 -1.53 14.57
CA GLN A 9 -4.93 -1.05 15.45
C GLN A 9 -3.61 -1.80 15.21
N ALA A 10 -3.66 -3.13 15.07
CA ALA A 10 -2.49 -3.94 14.75
C ALA A 10 -1.90 -3.55 13.39
N GLN A 11 -2.75 -3.30 12.39
CA GLN A 11 -2.30 -2.84 11.07
C GLN A 11 -1.65 -1.46 11.13
N GLN A 12 -2.18 -0.55 11.96
CA GLN A 12 -1.60 0.78 12.12
C GLN A 12 -0.23 0.73 12.79
N ALA A 13 -0.04 -0.12 13.81
CA ALA A 13 1.25 -0.30 14.46
C ALA A 13 2.35 -0.74 13.47
N ILE A 14 2.04 -1.69 12.58
CA ILE A 14 2.95 -2.11 11.52
C ILE A 14 3.28 -0.94 10.58
N TYR A 15 2.28 -0.15 10.19
CA TYR A 15 2.52 1.00 9.31
C TYR A 15 3.36 2.09 9.97
N ASP A 16 3.20 2.29 11.28
CA ASP A 16 3.98 3.24 12.04
C ASP A 16 5.44 2.78 12.15
N GLU A 17 5.71 1.49 12.37
CA GLU A 17 7.07 0.93 12.33
C GLU A 17 7.74 1.15 10.98
N MET A 18 7.05 0.85 9.88
CA MET A 18 7.57 1.08 8.52
C MET A 18 7.82 2.56 8.23
N ARG A 19 6.99 3.46 8.79
CA ARG A 19 7.21 4.91 8.67
C ARG A 19 8.43 5.35 9.46
N VAL A 20 8.61 4.84 10.68
CA VAL A 20 9.79 5.12 11.50
C VAL A 20 11.06 4.69 10.79
N GLU A 21 11.07 3.49 10.18
CA GLU A 21 12.21 3.01 9.38
C GLU A 21 12.52 3.97 8.22
N PHE A 22 11.49 4.42 7.50
CA PHE A 22 11.64 5.38 6.41
C PHE A 22 12.15 6.75 6.86
N GLU A 23 11.68 7.25 8.00
CA GLU A 23 12.11 8.52 8.57
C GLU A 23 13.55 8.45 9.10
N ALA A 24 13.96 7.31 9.67
CA ALA A 24 15.32 7.07 10.14
C ALA A 24 16.38 7.11 9.02
N MET A 25 15.99 6.83 7.77
CA MET A 25 16.87 6.97 6.59
C MET A 25 17.08 8.44 6.15
N SER A 26 16.34 9.38 6.74
CA SER A 26 16.42 10.80 6.38
C SER A 26 17.76 11.40 6.79
N THR A 27 18.35 12.21 5.92
CA THR A 27 19.58 12.98 6.21
C THR A 27 19.27 14.45 6.54
N GLY A 28 18.00 14.79 6.79
CA GLY A 28 17.53 16.17 6.91
C GLY A 28 17.44 16.88 5.55
N GLY A 29 16.31 17.51 5.26
CA GLY A 29 16.09 18.23 4.00
C GLY A 29 15.35 17.40 2.93
N ARG A 30 15.96 17.23 1.75
CA ARG A 30 15.32 16.50 0.63
C ARG A 30 15.38 14.99 0.86
N TYR A 31 14.40 14.27 0.32
CA TYR A 31 14.38 12.80 0.37
C TYR A 31 15.62 12.21 -0.30
N CYS A 32 16.36 11.39 0.46
CA CYS A 32 17.57 10.75 0.00
C CYS A 32 17.26 9.56 -0.93
N GLN A 33 18.28 9.05 -1.61
CA GLN A 33 18.10 7.93 -2.53
C GLN A 33 17.67 6.64 -1.82
N GLN A 34 18.12 6.42 -0.57
CA GLN A 34 17.70 5.28 0.24
C GLN A 34 16.20 5.33 0.54
N GLN A 35 15.68 6.49 0.94
CA GLN A 35 14.24 6.70 1.14
C GLN A 35 13.43 6.41 -0.13
N LYS A 36 13.88 6.92 -1.28
CA LYS A 36 13.23 6.62 -2.57
C LYS A 36 13.25 5.13 -2.89
N GLY A 37 14.38 4.45 -2.67
CA GLY A 37 14.53 3.01 -2.84
C GLY A 37 13.58 2.21 -1.95
N TYR A 38 13.47 2.57 -0.67
CA TYR A 38 12.51 1.98 0.27
C TYR A 38 11.08 2.16 -0.23
N ALA A 39 10.71 3.38 -0.62
CA ALA A 39 9.39 3.67 -1.15
C ALA A 39 9.07 2.85 -2.41
N PHE A 40 10.03 2.63 -3.30
CA PHE A 40 9.82 1.79 -4.49
C PHE A 40 9.56 0.33 -4.13
N ARG A 41 10.26 -0.23 -3.14
CA ARG A 41 9.99 -1.61 -2.67
C ARG A 41 8.56 -1.75 -2.15
N LEU A 42 8.10 -0.79 -1.35
CA LEU A 42 6.71 -0.77 -0.86
C LEU A 42 5.69 -0.60 -1.99
N ILE A 43 6.03 0.18 -3.01
CA ILE A 43 5.17 0.36 -4.19
C ILE A 43 5.03 -0.94 -4.96
N ASP A 44 6.11 -1.68 -5.15
CA ASP A 44 6.09 -2.95 -5.89
C ASP A 44 5.29 -4.02 -5.13
N GLU A 45 5.38 -4.05 -3.80
CA GLU A 45 4.68 -5.01 -2.94
C GLU A 45 3.18 -4.68 -2.74
N TYR A 46 2.89 -3.44 -2.35
CA TYR A 46 1.55 -3.03 -1.90
C TYR A 46 0.83 -2.11 -2.88
N GLY A 47 1.56 -1.49 -3.82
CA GLY A 47 1.05 -0.48 -4.73
C GLY A 47 1.15 0.95 -4.18
N VAL A 48 1.15 1.94 -5.08
CA VAL A 48 1.38 3.36 -4.75
C VAL A 48 0.40 3.93 -3.72
N ARG A 49 -0.87 3.52 -3.75
CA ARG A 49 -1.85 4.04 -2.78
C ARG A 49 -1.57 3.55 -1.37
N ALA A 50 -1.19 2.28 -1.22
CA ALA A 50 -0.88 1.70 0.07
C ALA A 50 0.44 2.28 0.58
N ALA A 51 1.48 2.29 -0.26
CA ALA A 51 2.77 2.90 0.08
C ALA A 51 2.63 4.37 0.52
N ALA A 52 1.81 5.18 -0.15
CA ALA A 52 1.52 6.56 0.26
C ALA A 52 0.93 6.65 1.68
N ARG A 53 0.03 5.72 2.03
CA ARG A 53 -0.59 5.68 3.37
C ARG A 53 0.40 5.22 4.43
N ILE A 54 1.17 4.17 4.15
CA ILE A 54 2.21 3.65 5.05
C ILE A 54 3.19 4.77 5.37
N LEU A 55 3.80 5.36 4.33
CA LEU A 55 4.82 6.40 4.48
C LEU A 55 4.27 7.77 4.94
N GLY A 56 2.95 7.96 5.01
CA GLY A 56 2.36 9.25 5.38
C GLY A 56 2.63 10.37 4.35
N MET A 57 2.92 10.01 3.09
CA MET A 57 3.33 10.95 2.06
C MET A 57 2.24 11.19 1.01
N PRO A 58 2.22 12.38 0.35
CA PRO A 58 1.33 12.62 -0.77
C PRO A 58 1.57 11.61 -1.90
N ARG A 59 0.49 10.99 -2.38
CA ARG A 59 0.52 10.06 -3.53
C ARG A 59 1.24 10.67 -4.74
N ARG A 60 1.04 11.97 -4.98
CA ARG A 60 1.64 12.70 -6.11
C ARG A 60 3.18 12.68 -6.05
N THR A 61 3.76 12.72 -4.85
CA THR A 61 5.21 12.66 -4.66
C THR A 61 5.77 11.31 -5.12
N LEU A 62 5.16 10.22 -4.67
CA LEU A 62 5.55 8.87 -5.09
C LEU A 62 5.36 8.64 -6.60
N GLN A 63 4.25 9.14 -7.16
CA GLN A 63 3.99 9.07 -8.60
C GLN A 63 5.02 9.83 -9.41
N ARG A 64 5.46 11.00 -8.94
CA ARG A 64 6.53 11.78 -9.57
C ARG A 64 7.84 11.00 -9.57
N TRP A 65 8.24 10.42 -8.44
CA TRP A 65 9.47 9.61 -8.36
C TRP A 65 9.45 8.40 -9.29
N CYS A 66 8.30 7.73 -9.41
CA CYS A 66 8.18 6.60 -10.34
C CYS A 66 8.36 7.04 -11.79
N ARG A 67 7.79 8.18 -12.18
CA ARG A 67 7.98 8.75 -13.53
C ARG A 67 9.43 9.13 -13.80
N GLU A 68 10.10 9.74 -12.83
CA GLU A 68 11.54 10.09 -12.92
C GLU A 68 12.43 8.87 -13.13
N GLN A 69 11.99 7.67 -12.71
CA GLN A 69 12.69 6.40 -12.89
C GLN A 69 12.16 5.58 -14.08
N PHE A 70 11.33 6.16 -14.94
CA PHE A 70 10.63 5.48 -16.04
C PHE A 70 9.83 4.23 -15.61
N LYS A 71 9.48 4.13 -14.31
CA LYS A 71 8.64 3.05 -13.78
C LYS A 71 7.18 3.35 -14.06
N TYR A 72 6.57 2.60 -14.98
CA TYR A 72 5.13 2.64 -15.19
C TYR A 72 4.43 1.94 -14.03
N VAL A 73 3.82 2.71 -13.13
CA VAL A 73 3.10 2.13 -12.02
C VAL A 73 1.69 1.71 -12.45
N LYS A 74 1.45 0.41 -12.49
CA LYS A 74 0.10 -0.15 -12.56
C LYS A 74 -0.76 0.42 -11.41
N ARG A 75 -2.07 0.58 -11.65
CA ARG A 75 -2.99 1.13 -10.64
C ARG A 75 -2.96 0.33 -9.33
N CYS A 76 -2.82 -0.99 -9.43
CA CYS A 76 -2.69 -1.93 -8.32
C CYS A 76 -1.76 -3.08 -8.72
N PRO A 77 -1.11 -3.76 -7.74
CA PRO A 77 -0.42 -5.02 -7.96
C PRO A 77 -1.35 -6.13 -8.48
N ASP A 78 -0.81 -7.11 -9.20
CA ASP A 78 -1.60 -8.16 -9.87
C ASP A 78 -2.36 -9.06 -8.87
N TRP A 79 -1.83 -9.23 -7.65
CA TRP A 79 -2.52 -9.95 -6.58
C TRP A 79 -3.83 -9.27 -6.14
N VAL A 80 -3.93 -7.94 -6.24
CA VAL A 80 -5.15 -7.20 -5.89
C VAL A 80 -6.28 -7.53 -6.85
N TYR A 81 -5.97 -7.61 -8.15
CA TYR A 81 -6.94 -8.03 -9.16
C TYR A 81 -7.39 -9.47 -8.94
N SER A 82 -6.45 -10.36 -8.63
CA SER A 82 -6.74 -11.76 -8.29
C SER A 82 -7.63 -11.88 -7.05
N TRP A 83 -7.36 -11.10 -6.00
CA TRP A 83 -8.17 -11.03 -4.79
C TRP A 83 -9.58 -10.51 -5.06
N ALA A 84 -9.70 -9.43 -5.84
CA ALA A 84 -10.99 -8.87 -6.24
C ALA A 84 -11.84 -9.88 -7.04
N ALA A 85 -11.20 -10.60 -7.97
CA ALA A 85 -11.86 -11.66 -8.76
C ALA A 85 -12.37 -12.80 -7.87
N LYS A 86 -11.56 -13.27 -6.90
CA LYS A 86 -11.98 -14.28 -5.92
C LYS A 86 -13.18 -13.81 -5.09
N ARG A 87 -13.16 -12.56 -4.59
CA ARG A 87 -14.29 -11.97 -3.85
C ARG A 87 -15.56 -11.87 -4.69
N ARG A 88 -15.44 -11.51 -5.97
CA ARG A 88 -16.58 -11.46 -6.89
C ARG A 88 -17.21 -12.85 -7.06
N LYS A 89 -16.40 -13.87 -7.38
CA LYS A 89 -16.87 -15.26 -7.51
C LYS A 89 -17.55 -15.76 -6.23
N ARG A 90 -17.00 -15.44 -5.05
CA ARG A 90 -17.60 -15.81 -3.76
C ARG A 90 -18.96 -15.15 -3.56
N ARG A 91 -19.12 -13.87 -3.87
CA ARG A 91 -20.42 -13.19 -3.79
C ARG A 91 -21.43 -13.79 -4.76
N GLU A 92 -21.03 -14.04 -6.00
CA GLU A 92 -21.89 -14.69 -7.00
C GLU A 92 -22.36 -16.07 -6.53
N PHE A 93 -21.48 -16.85 -5.91
CA PHE A 93 -21.82 -18.17 -5.37
C PHE A 93 -22.90 -18.11 -4.28
N TRP A 94 -22.79 -17.18 -3.32
CA TRP A 94 -23.78 -17.02 -2.26
C TRP A 94 -25.08 -16.40 -2.78
N GLY A 95 -24.98 -15.43 -3.71
CA GLY A 95 -26.14 -14.84 -4.39
C GLY A 95 -26.96 -15.86 -5.18
N ARG A 96 -26.32 -16.80 -5.90
CA ARG A 96 -27.02 -17.91 -6.57
C ARG A 96 -27.79 -18.83 -5.62
N ARG A 97 -27.44 -18.83 -4.34
CA ARG A 97 -28.08 -19.62 -3.28
C ARG A 97 -29.08 -18.81 -2.43
N GLY A 98 -29.35 -17.56 -2.82
CA GLY A 98 -30.31 -16.70 -2.13
C GLY A 98 -29.78 -16.00 -0.88
N TYR A 99 -28.48 -16.12 -0.57
CA TYR A 99 -27.85 -15.42 0.54
C TYR A 99 -27.23 -14.12 0.00
N CYS A 100 -28.00 -13.03 0.01
CA CYS A 100 -27.55 -11.68 -0.32
C CYS A 100 -27.44 -10.81 0.94
#